data_AF-A0A6U0S182-F1
#
_entry.id   AF-A0A6U0S182-F1
#
_cell.length_a   1.000
_cell.length_b   1.000
_cell.length_c   1.000
_cell.angle_alpha   90.00
_cell.angle_beta   90.00
_cell.angle_gamma   90.00
#
_symmetry.space_group_name_H-M   'P 1'
#
loop_
_entity.id
_entity.type
_entity.pdbx_description
1 polymer ?
#
loop_
_entity_poly.entity_id
_entity_poly.type
_entity_poly.pdbx_seq_one_letter_code
_entity_poly.pdbx_strand_id
1 'polypeptide(L)'
;IGNTIWVIIVYLLRNNDTADLSFNDKGHTFMSVMVAFLVVTRSNIAYSRYMEARNYLNDAMKTCRELVQHSVTFTRYESGVRARQWRAEVARRTIVQLRCVVSVLEYQSRKIHAWKIPELTQHEKQALLTAVGKSNERATMVLAMFMRSTI
;
A
#
# COMPACT_ATOMS: atom_id res chain seq x y z
N ILE A 1 -43.17 -7.70 12.23
CA ILE A 1 -43.99 -8.80 12.79
C ILE A 1 -43.11 -9.88 13.47
N GLY A 2 -42.06 -10.40 12.85
CA GLY A 2 -41.17 -11.40 13.48
C GLY A 2 -40.46 -10.92 14.76
N ASN A 3 -39.86 -9.73 14.75
CA ASN A 3 -39.13 -9.20 15.93
C ASN A 3 -40.05 -8.91 17.12
N THR A 4 -41.29 -8.48 16.87
CA THR A 4 -42.28 -8.23 17.92
C THR A 4 -42.77 -9.52 18.57
N ILE A 5 -42.93 -10.60 17.80
CA ILE A 5 -43.30 -11.92 18.33
C ILE A 5 -42.17 -12.47 19.21
N TRP A 6 -40.92 -12.32 18.78
CA TRP A 6 -39.76 -12.75 19.56
C TRP A 6 -39.67 -12.07 20.93
N VAL A 7 -39.88 -10.76 20.98
CA VAL A 7 -39.88 -10.01 22.25
C VAL A 7 -41.00 -10.47 23.19
N ILE A 8 -42.18 -10.77 22.66
CA ILE A 8 -43.31 -11.29 23.45
C ILE A 8 -42.99 -12.67 24.04
N ILE A 9 -42.35 -13.55 23.26
CA ILE A 9 -41.93 -14.88 23.72
C ILE A 9 -40.92 -14.78 24.86
N VAL A 10 -39.90 -13.92 24.72
CA VAL A 10 -38.89 -13.68 25.77
C VAL A 10 -39.53 -13.10 27.04
N TYR A 11 -40.49 -12.20 26.89
CA TYR A 11 -41.23 -11.62 28.02
C TYR A 11 -42.05 -12.67 28.78
N LEU A 12 -42.76 -13.55 28.07
CA LEU A 12 -43.54 -14.63 28.67
C LEU A 12 -42.67 -15.69 29.37
N LEU A 13 -41.48 -15.98 28.81
CA LEU A 13 -40.50 -16.88 29.43
C LEU A 13 -39.91 -16.30 30.72
N ARG A 14 -39.69 -14.99 30.77
CA ARG A 14 -39.23 -14.30 31.98
C ARG A 14 -40.29 -14.28 33.07
N ASN A 15 -41.56 -14.07 32.73
CA ASN A 15 -42.66 -13.94 33.70
C ASN A 15 -43.04 -15.27 34.38
N ASN A 16 -42.70 -16.41 33.78
CA ASN A 16 -43.00 -17.74 34.34
C ASN A 16 -41.84 -18.32 35.18
N ASP A 17 -40.81 -17.52 35.50
CA ASP A 17 -39.63 -17.87 36.33
C ASP A 17 -38.94 -19.21 35.97
N THR A 18 -39.22 -19.74 34.77
CA THR A 18 -38.80 -21.08 34.34
C THR A 18 -37.43 -21.06 33.66
N ALA A 19 -36.92 -19.87 33.35
CA ALA A 19 -35.60 -19.65 32.78
C ALA A 19 -34.98 -18.37 33.38
N ASP A 20 -33.91 -18.53 34.15
CA ASP A 20 -33.12 -17.40 34.65
C ASP A 20 -32.29 -16.82 33.49
N LEU A 21 -32.76 -15.72 32.91
CA LEU A 21 -32.08 -14.96 31.84
C LEU A 21 -31.00 -14.02 32.41
N SER A 22 -30.54 -14.26 33.64
CA SER A 22 -29.45 -13.51 34.25
C SER A 22 -28.15 -13.74 33.49
N PHE A 23 -27.59 -12.66 32.92
CA PHE A 23 -26.29 -12.71 32.27
C PHE A 23 -25.21 -12.84 33.35
N ASN A 24 -24.49 -13.96 33.34
CA ASN A 24 -23.36 -14.16 34.23
C ASN A 24 -22.18 -13.25 33.82
N ASP A 25 -21.88 -12.24 34.62
CA ASP A 25 -20.78 -11.27 34.40
C ASP A 25 -19.40 -11.93 34.18
N LYS A 26 -19.20 -13.13 34.74
CA LYS A 26 -17.96 -13.89 34.55
C LYS A 26 -17.75 -14.28 33.07
N GLY A 27 -18.82 -14.62 32.36
CA GLY A 27 -18.77 -14.95 30.94
C GLY A 27 -18.43 -13.74 30.07
N HIS A 28 -19.03 -12.59 30.37
CA HIS A 28 -18.74 -11.33 29.68
C HIS A 28 -17.31 -10.84 29.92
N THR A 29 -16.79 -11.00 31.13
CA THR A 29 -15.40 -10.64 31.45
C THR A 29 -14.41 -11.52 30.71
N PHE A 30 -14.64 -12.84 30.67
CA PHE A 30 -13.79 -13.76 29.89
C PHE A 30 -13.82 -13.45 28.39
N MET A 31 -15.01 -13.19 27.82
CA MET A 31 -15.14 -12.80 26.42
C MET A 31 -14.45 -11.46 26.14
N SER A 32 -14.53 -10.49 27.06
CA SER A 32 -13.84 -9.20 26.94
C SER A 32 -12.32 -9.37 26.87
N VAL A 33 -11.75 -10.22 27.72
CA VAL A 33 -10.31 -10.54 27.71
C VAL A 33 -9.89 -11.20 26.39
N MET A 34 -10.68 -12.15 25.88
CA MET A 34 -10.39 -12.78 24.59
C MET A 34 -10.42 -11.77 23.44
N VAL A 35 -11.42 -10.88 23.41
CA VAL A 35 -11.53 -9.84 22.38
C VAL A 35 -10.36 -8.86 22.48
N ALA A 36 -9.97 -8.44 23.69
CA ALA A 36 -8.82 -7.58 23.90
C ALA A 36 -7.53 -8.23 23.35
N PHE A 37 -7.30 -9.52 23.65
CA PHE A 37 -6.16 -10.26 23.12
C PHE A 37 -6.15 -10.32 21.58
N LEU A 38 -7.31 -10.60 20.96
CA LEU A 38 -7.43 -10.64 19.50
C LEU A 38 -7.18 -9.28 18.85
N VAL A 39 -7.67 -8.20 19.47
CA VAL A 39 -7.46 -6.82 18.99
C VAL A 39 -5.97 -6.48 19.05
N VAL A 40 -5.30 -6.72 20.18
CA VAL A 40 -3.86 -6.45 20.32
C VAL A 40 -3.06 -7.26 19.30
N THR A 41 -3.36 -8.55 19.15
CA THR A 41 -2.68 -9.44 18.19
C THR A 41 -2.85 -8.94 16.75
N ARG A 42 -4.08 -8.60 16.34
CA ARG A 42 -4.36 -8.10 15.00
C ARG A 42 -3.68 -6.76 14.73
N SER A 43 -3.72 -5.86 15.70
CA SER A 43 -3.04 -4.55 15.61
C SER A 43 -1.53 -4.71 15.48
N ASN A 44 -0.92 -5.63 16.23
CA ASN A 44 0.52 -5.89 16.14
C ASN A 44 0.91 -6.45 14.75
N ILE A 45 0.14 -7.40 14.21
CA ILE A 45 0.36 -7.94 12.86
C ILE A 45 0.24 -6.84 11.81
N ALA A 46 -0.82 -6.01 11.89
CA ALA A 46 -1.03 -4.91 10.96
C ALA A 46 0.12 -3.88 11.01
N TYR A 47 0.56 -3.53 12.23
CA TYR A 47 1.67 -2.62 12.44
C TYR A 47 2.99 -3.18 11.90
N SER A 48 3.30 -4.45 12.17
CA SER A 48 4.50 -5.10 11.65
C SER A 48 4.54 -5.08 10.13
N ARG A 49 3.42 -5.40 9.47
CA ARG A 49 3.31 -5.36 7.99
C ARG A 49 3.48 -3.95 7.44
N TYR A 50 2.91 -2.94 8.12
CA TYR A 50 3.10 -1.55 7.75
C TYR A 50 4.57 -1.13 7.83
N MET A 51 5.25 -1.50 8.93
CA MET A 51 6.67 -1.20 9.11
C MET A 51 7.55 -1.89 8.08
N GLU A 52 7.25 -3.14 7.74
CA GLU A 52 7.95 -3.89 6.70
C GLU A 52 7.81 -3.21 5.32
N ALA A 53 6.58 -2.84 4.93
CA ALA A 53 6.32 -2.12 3.69
C ALA A 53 7.04 -0.77 3.63
N ARG A 54 7.09 -0.04 4.76
CA ARG A 54 7.83 1.22 4.88
C ARG A 54 9.33 1.02 4.70
N ASN A 55 9.89 -0.06 5.25
CA ASN A 55 11.30 -0.38 5.09
C ASN A 55 11.64 -0.69 3.63
N TYR A 56 10.83 -1.48 2.93
CA TYR A 56 11.01 -1.75 1.50
C TYR A 56 10.96 -0.46 0.65
N LEU A 57 10.08 0.49 0.98
CA LEU A 57 10.04 1.78 0.30
C LEU A 57 11.32 2.59 0.54
N ASN A 58 11.83 2.60 1.77
CA ASN A 58 13.06 3.29 2.11
C ASN A 58 14.27 2.68 1.38
N ASP A 59 14.34 1.35 1.30
CA ASP A 59 15.36 0.64 0.56
C ASP A 59 15.28 0.96 -0.94
N ALA A 60 14.08 0.96 -1.53
CA ALA A 60 13.90 1.35 -2.93
C ALA A 60 14.39 2.80 -3.18
N MET A 61 14.07 3.75 -2.30
CA MET A 61 14.55 5.13 -2.39
C MET A 61 16.07 5.25 -2.25
N LYS A 62 16.70 4.38 -1.46
CA LYS A 62 18.15 4.32 -1.30
C LYS A 62 18.80 3.76 -2.56
N THR A 63 18.34 2.60 -3.05
CA THR A 63 18.86 1.94 -4.25
C THR A 63 18.72 2.83 -5.49
N CYS A 64 17.63 3.59 -5.62
CA CYS A 64 17.48 4.56 -6.71
C CYS A 64 18.58 5.65 -6.68
N ARG A 65 18.95 6.14 -5.49
CA ARG A 65 20.03 7.13 -5.34
C ARG A 65 21.39 6.50 -5.67
N GLU A 66 21.63 5.29 -5.18
CA GLU A 66 22.86 4.52 -5.47
C GLU A 66 23.00 4.24 -6.97
N LEU A 67 21.91 3.92 -7.67
CA LEU A 67 21.90 3.71 -9.13
C LEU A 67 22.38 4.96 -9.88
N VAL A 68 21.92 6.15 -9.49
CA VAL A 68 22.37 7.41 -10.10
C VAL A 68 23.85 7.67 -9.77
N GLN A 69 24.28 7.39 -8.55
CA GLN A 69 25.69 7.54 -8.17
C GLN A 69 26.61 6.55 -8.93
N HIS A 70 26.16 5.30 -9.12
CA HIS A 70 26.87 4.30 -9.90
C HIS A 70 26.92 4.65 -11.38
N SER A 71 25.85 5.22 -11.96
CA SER A 71 25.88 5.68 -13.36
C SER A 71 26.89 6.81 -13.57
N VAL A 72 27.01 7.73 -12.60
CA VAL A 72 28.04 8.78 -12.61
C VAL A 72 29.44 8.19 -12.49
N THR A 73 29.63 7.24 -11.59
CA THR A 73 30.92 6.58 -11.35
C THR A 73 31.35 5.76 -12.57
N PHE A 74 30.43 5.04 -13.20
CA PHE A 74 30.66 4.24 -14.40
C PHE A 74 31.14 5.09 -15.57
N THR A 75 30.60 6.30 -15.70
CA THR A 75 30.96 7.25 -16.77
C THR A 75 31.99 8.30 -16.33
N ARG A 76 32.75 8.03 -15.25
CA ARG A 76 33.68 9.00 -14.65
C ARG A 76 34.75 9.49 -15.62
N TYR A 77 35.28 8.60 -16.46
CA TYR A 77 36.34 8.92 -17.42
C TYR A 77 35.82 9.53 -18.72
N GLU A 78 34.50 9.51 -18.94
CA GLU A 78 33.86 10.02 -20.14
C GLU A 78 33.19 11.39 -19.86
N SER A 79 33.83 12.46 -20.31
CA SER A 79 33.35 13.85 -20.15
C SER A 79 32.53 14.36 -21.35
N GLY A 80 32.34 13.51 -22.36
CA GLY A 80 31.57 13.81 -23.57
C GLY A 80 30.13 14.28 -23.30
N VAL A 81 29.57 15.04 -24.24
CA VAL A 81 28.17 15.52 -24.17
C VAL A 81 27.20 14.34 -24.05
N ARG A 82 27.47 13.24 -24.77
CA ARG A 82 26.66 12.01 -24.74
C ARG A 82 26.61 11.36 -23.35
N ALA A 83 27.74 11.28 -22.65
CA ALA A 83 27.78 10.72 -21.29
C ALA A 83 27.00 11.59 -20.29
N ARG A 84 27.09 12.92 -20.42
CA ARG A 84 26.27 13.86 -19.63
C ARG A 84 24.78 13.69 -19.88
N GLN A 85 24.36 13.58 -21.15
CA GLN A 85 22.96 13.35 -21.52
C GLN A 85 22.46 12.01 -20.96
N TRP A 86 23.23 10.94 -21.10
CA TRP A 86 22.87 9.63 -20.57
C TRP A 86 22.72 9.63 -19.04
N ARG A 87 23.64 10.26 -18.30
CA ARG A 87 23.53 10.42 -16.83
C ARG A 87 22.25 11.18 -16.45
N ALA A 88 21.95 12.28 -17.15
CA ALA A 88 20.75 13.07 -16.91
C ALA A 88 19.48 12.25 -17.20
N GLU A 89 19.50 11.42 -18.24
CA GLU A 89 18.39 10.53 -18.58
C GLU A 89 18.18 9.44 -17.52
N VAL A 90 19.24 8.80 -17.05
CA VAL A 90 19.17 7.82 -15.94
C VAL A 90 18.59 8.47 -14.68
N ALA A 91 19.06 9.67 -14.33
CA ALA A 91 18.53 10.42 -13.19
C ALA A 91 17.05 10.75 -13.38
N ARG A 92 16.65 11.24 -14.56
CA ARG A 92 15.26 11.56 -14.88
C ARG A 92 14.34 10.35 -14.76
N ARG A 93 14.73 9.21 -15.35
CA ARG A 93 13.96 7.95 -15.29
C ARG A 93 13.81 7.45 -13.85
N THR A 94 14.87 7.56 -13.05
CA THR A 94 14.84 7.19 -11.63
C THR A 94 13.86 8.08 -10.83
N ILE A 95 13.85 9.39 -11.10
CA ILE A 95 12.90 10.32 -10.47
C ILE A 95 11.46 10.00 -10.88
N VAL A 96 11.20 9.72 -12.18
CA VAL A 96 9.88 9.31 -12.67
C VAL A 96 9.41 8.06 -11.93
N GLN A 97 10.28 7.07 -11.78
CA GLN A 97 9.97 5.82 -11.10
C GLN A 97 9.54 6.08 -9.65
N LEU A 98 10.34 6.84 -8.89
CA LEU A 98 10.01 7.21 -7.51
C LEU A 98 8.68 7.98 -7.43
N ARG A 99 8.43 8.89 -8.37
CA ARG A 99 7.20 9.67 -8.37
C ARG A 99 5.97 8.82 -8.68
N CYS A 100 6.10 7.81 -9.55
CA CYS A 100 5.06 6.84 -9.80
C CYS A 100 4.75 6.01 -8.55
N VAL A 101 5.78 5.53 -7.82
CA VAL A 101 5.59 4.79 -6.56
C VAL A 101 4.80 5.65 -5.56
N VAL A 102 5.18 6.91 -5.37
CA VAL A 102 4.47 7.82 -4.47
C VAL A 102 3.02 8.04 -4.90
N SER A 103 2.76 8.24 -6.21
CA SER A 103 1.40 8.42 -6.71
C SER A 103 0.51 7.19 -6.50
N VAL A 104 1.08 5.99 -6.53
CA VAL A 104 0.34 4.75 -6.24
C VAL A 104 -0.01 4.67 -4.75
N LEU A 105 0.95 5.01 -3.88
CA LEU A 105 0.72 5.05 -2.43
C LEU A 105 -0.32 6.11 -2.03
N GLU A 106 -0.28 7.28 -2.67
CA GLU A 106 -1.23 8.37 -2.43
C GLU A 106 -2.58 8.20 -3.15
N TYR A 107 -2.75 7.14 -3.95
CA TYR A 107 -3.97 6.96 -4.76
C TYR A 107 -5.23 6.98 -3.90
N GLN A 108 -5.20 6.38 -2.71
CA GLN A 108 -6.38 6.36 -1.83
C GLN A 108 -6.80 7.76 -1.38
N SER A 109 -5.83 8.66 -1.16
CA SER A 109 -6.08 10.02 -0.71
C SER A 109 -6.39 10.98 -1.85
N ARG A 110 -5.65 10.91 -2.96
CA ARG A 110 -5.73 11.88 -4.07
C ARG A 110 -6.63 11.44 -5.21
N LYS A 111 -6.86 10.13 -5.38
CA LYS A 111 -7.59 9.52 -6.51
C LYS A 111 -7.01 9.89 -7.90
N ILE A 112 -5.73 10.29 -7.93
CA ILE A 112 -4.99 10.61 -9.16
C ILE A 112 -4.19 9.37 -9.56
N HIS A 113 -4.34 8.95 -10.82
CA HIS A 113 -3.59 7.82 -11.36
C HIS A 113 -2.15 8.20 -11.72
N ALA A 114 -1.24 7.24 -11.64
CA ALA A 114 0.19 7.47 -11.91
C ALA A 114 0.47 7.99 -13.34
N TRP A 115 -0.35 7.66 -14.34
CA TRP A 115 -0.21 8.19 -15.71
C TRP A 115 -0.81 9.59 -15.90
N LYS A 116 -1.54 10.11 -14.91
CA LYS A 116 -2.13 11.46 -14.91
C LYS A 116 -1.29 12.48 -14.13
N ILE A 117 -0.09 12.11 -13.68
CA ILE A 117 0.83 13.01 -12.98
C ILE A 117 1.16 14.19 -13.92
N PRO A 118 0.90 15.45 -13.52
CA PRO A 118 1.12 16.61 -14.39
C PRO A 118 2.60 16.84 -14.71
N GLU A 119 3.51 16.42 -13.83
CA GLU A 119 4.96 16.56 -13.99
C GLU A 119 5.56 15.62 -15.06
N LEU A 120 4.80 14.62 -15.55
CA LEU A 120 5.27 13.69 -16.57
C LEU A 120 5.14 14.28 -17.98
N THR A 121 6.18 14.07 -18.77
CA THR A 121 6.16 14.34 -20.21
C THR A 121 5.23 13.36 -20.94
N GLN A 122 4.76 13.73 -22.14
CA GLN A 122 3.90 12.88 -22.96
C GLN A 122 4.53 11.50 -23.23
N HIS A 123 5.84 11.48 -23.51
CA HIS A 123 6.59 10.27 -23.77
C HIS A 123 6.64 9.35 -22.53
N GLU A 124 6.88 9.91 -21.35
CA GLU A 124 6.89 9.15 -20.09
C GLU A 124 5.51 8.60 -19.76
N LYS A 125 4.43 9.37 -20.00
CA LYS A 125 3.06 8.90 -19.83
C LYS A 125 2.75 7.71 -20.74
N GLN A 126 3.16 7.80 -22.00
CA GLN A 126 2.97 6.70 -22.96
C GLN A 126 3.77 5.46 -22.55
N ALA A 127 5.03 5.63 -22.14
CA ALA A 127 5.87 4.54 -21.67
C ALA A 127 5.27 3.84 -20.43
N LEU A 128 4.71 4.62 -19.50
CA LEU A 128 3.99 4.09 -18.34
C LEU A 128 2.69 3.37 -18.74
N LEU A 129 1.93 3.90 -19.70
CA LEU A 129 0.71 3.25 -20.19
C LEU A 129 1.03 1.93 -20.91
N THR A 130 2.11 1.88 -21.69
CA THR A 130 2.57 0.66 -22.36
C THR A 130 3.04 -0.37 -21.34
N ALA A 131 3.75 0.06 -20.29
CA ALA A 131 4.20 -0.85 -19.25
C ALA A 131 3.04 -1.36 -18.37
N VAL A 132 2.22 -0.43 -17.83
CA VAL A 132 1.25 -0.68 -16.74
C VAL A 132 -0.13 -1.08 -17.26
N GLY A 133 -0.44 -0.73 -18.51
CA GLY A 133 -1.80 -0.79 -19.02
C GLY A 133 -2.71 0.19 -18.28
N LYS A 134 -4.03 0.03 -18.47
CA LYS A 134 -5.06 0.89 -17.85
C LYS A 134 -5.45 0.42 -16.42
N SER A 135 -4.87 -0.66 -15.92
CA SER A 135 -5.28 -1.28 -14.64
C SER A 135 -4.42 -0.80 -13.47
N ASN A 136 -5.08 -0.46 -12.37
CA ASN A 136 -4.45 0.13 -11.17
C ASN A 136 -3.73 -0.91 -10.29
N GLU A 137 -4.09 -2.19 -10.39
CA GLU A 137 -3.68 -3.21 -9.42
C GLU A 137 -2.24 -3.73 -9.63
N ARG A 138 -1.61 -3.37 -10.74
CA ARG A 138 -0.29 -3.92 -11.14
C ARG A 138 0.86 -2.91 -11.10
N ALA A 139 0.61 -1.69 -10.64
CA ALA A 139 1.53 -0.56 -10.83
C ALA A 139 2.95 -0.79 -10.27
N THR A 140 3.08 -1.43 -9.11
CA THR A 140 4.39 -1.70 -8.48
C THR A 140 5.14 -2.86 -9.16
N MET A 141 4.43 -3.93 -9.55
CA MET A 141 5.01 -5.12 -10.19
C MET A 141 5.49 -4.83 -11.62
N VAL A 142 4.79 -3.92 -12.31
CA VAL A 142 5.16 -3.48 -13.64
C VAL A 142 6.32 -2.48 -13.63
N LEU A 143 6.44 -1.63 -12.60
CA LEU A 143 7.54 -0.67 -12.50
C LEU A 143 8.91 -1.37 -12.44
N ALA A 144 8.96 -2.55 -11.82
CA ALA A 144 10.11 -3.44 -11.85
C ALA A 144 10.36 -4.03 -13.26
N MET A 145 9.31 -4.31 -14.03
CA MET A 145 9.43 -4.73 -15.43
C MET A 145 9.90 -3.61 -16.37
N PHE A 146 9.57 -2.34 -16.09
CA PHE A 146 10.03 -1.17 -16.86
C PHE A 146 11.55 -0.99 -16.78
N MET A 147 12.12 -1.20 -15.59
CA MET A 147 13.57 -1.25 -15.40
C MET A 147 14.22 -2.44 -16.13
N ARG A 148 13.50 -3.57 -16.22
CA ARG A 148 13.99 -4.79 -16.91
C ARG A 148 13.95 -4.71 -18.43
N SER A 149 13.03 -3.94 -19.02
CA SER A 149 12.94 -3.80 -20.48
C SER A 149 13.88 -2.74 -21.06
N THR A 150 14.65 -2.05 -20.22
CA THR A 150 15.51 -0.92 -20.62
C THR A 150 16.99 -1.09 -20.27
N ILE A 151 17.36 -2.23 -19.69
CA ILE A 151 18.73 -2.78 -19.66
C ILE A 151 18.82 -3.81 -20.77
#